data_AF-A0A0B1ZJ52-F1
#
_entry.id   AF-A0A0B1ZJ52-F1
#
_cell.length_a   1.000
_cell.length_b   1.000
_cell.length_c   1.000
_cell.angle_alpha   90.00
_cell.angle_beta   90.00
_cell.angle_gamma   90.00
#
_symmetry.space_group_name_H-M   'P 1'
#
loop_
_entity.id
_entity.type
_entity.pdbx_description
1 polymer ?
#
loop_
_entity_poly.entity_id
_entity_poly.type
_entity_poly.pdbx_seq_one_letter_code
_entity_poly.pdbx_strand_id
1 'polypeptide(L)'
;MKYTTPNGEGSINRPDAVDIDTMAIRPSREYEVCNGLLDDFDALNAFYEKNGYLFFRDVLDPDSVVEARDAMLAIAADDFGLIDKGDVEAKWTGKPTIRGQEELPCFAGISQRLINYPKNQELLTKILGDKPAMVPVVQYRLYPPQTAVTPVHQDGFFSPGIQDYRPLWIPLTPCPREVGGLTIAVGHNNKGWLHNLARETPWPIPDDEIDPDSWATADFEPGDLLVVHPYAPHASMPNMSDRLRVTFDTRVQSAKNPTTFMAKVDSALQDSVTVTSPDPAVGQVTLSLDRDSFVRTRHPGKREAFEDYADAIQPGQQLVVTRVGDRAAMLRIGSNP
;
A
#
# COMPACT_ATOMS: atom_id res chain seq x y z
N MET A 1 -13.64 -7.13 -11.45
CA MET A 1 -14.79 -7.29 -10.51
C MET A 1 -15.39 -5.94 -10.18
N LYS A 2 -16.71 -5.81 -9.96
CA LYS A 2 -17.28 -4.60 -9.34
C LYS A 2 -16.82 -4.54 -7.89
N TYR A 3 -16.32 -3.38 -7.43
CA TYR A 3 -15.93 -3.15 -6.04
C TYR A 3 -17.13 -3.44 -5.12
N THR A 4 -17.04 -4.49 -4.30
CA THR A 4 -18.00 -4.75 -3.22
C THR A 4 -17.45 -4.15 -1.93
N THR A 5 -18.29 -3.46 -1.17
CA THR A 5 -17.87 -2.95 0.14
C THR A 5 -17.47 -4.12 1.05
N PRO A 6 -16.42 -3.98 1.88
CA PRO A 6 -16.01 -5.01 2.83
C PRO A 6 -17.13 -5.49 3.79
N ASN A 7 -18.17 -4.68 3.97
CA ASN A 7 -19.33 -4.96 4.84
C ASN A 7 -20.55 -5.55 4.08
N GLY A 8 -20.41 -5.91 2.80
CA GLY A 8 -21.48 -6.47 1.95
C GLY A 8 -21.39 -7.98 1.69
N GLU A 9 -22.29 -8.50 0.85
CA GLU A 9 -22.30 -9.90 0.39
C GLU A 9 -20.90 -10.33 -0.11
N GLY A 10 -20.33 -11.38 0.51
CA GLY A 10 -19.05 -11.97 0.13
C GLY A 10 -18.02 -12.06 1.25
N SER A 11 -18.20 -11.36 2.37
CA SER A 11 -17.27 -11.45 3.52
C SER A 11 -17.54 -12.66 4.41
N ILE A 12 -16.48 -13.25 4.96
CA ILE A 12 -16.55 -14.48 5.74
C ILE A 12 -17.05 -14.18 7.16
N ASN A 13 -17.91 -15.05 7.71
CA ASN A 13 -18.42 -14.94 9.07
C ASN A 13 -18.39 -16.33 9.76
N ARG A 14 -17.21 -16.72 10.26
CA ARG A 14 -16.96 -18.05 10.86
C ARG A 14 -16.23 -17.91 12.21
N PRO A 15 -16.94 -17.81 13.35
CA PRO A 15 -16.30 -17.53 14.66
C PRO A 15 -15.35 -18.65 15.14
N ASP A 16 -15.62 -19.89 14.72
CA ASP A 16 -14.88 -21.10 15.14
C ASP A 16 -13.77 -21.50 14.16
N ALA A 17 -13.54 -20.72 13.09
CA ALA A 17 -12.51 -21.03 12.12
C ALA A 17 -11.10 -20.86 12.71
N VAL A 18 -10.16 -21.68 12.26
CA VAL A 18 -8.73 -21.51 12.58
C VAL A 18 -8.18 -20.40 11.69
N ASP A 19 -7.60 -19.38 12.31
CA ASP A 19 -6.98 -18.25 11.61
C ASP A 19 -5.63 -18.68 11.01
N ILE A 20 -5.30 -18.17 9.82
CA ILE A 20 -4.00 -18.46 9.19
C ILE A 20 -2.84 -17.95 10.04
N ASP A 21 -1.86 -18.81 10.31
CA ASP A 21 -0.61 -18.40 10.95
C ASP A 21 0.38 -17.88 9.90
N THR A 22 0.59 -16.57 9.89
CA THR A 22 1.52 -15.91 8.96
C THR A 22 2.95 -16.44 9.10
N MET A 23 3.37 -16.81 10.31
CA MET A 23 4.71 -17.34 10.57
C MET A 23 4.86 -18.81 10.13
N ALA A 24 3.76 -19.51 9.86
CA ALA A 24 3.76 -20.88 9.33
C ALA A 24 3.83 -20.93 7.79
N ILE A 25 3.62 -19.80 7.09
CA ILE A 25 3.67 -19.74 5.63
C ILE A 25 5.07 -20.12 5.13
N ARG A 26 5.13 -21.08 4.22
CA ARG A 26 6.35 -21.53 3.53
C ARG A 26 6.10 -21.46 2.03
N PRO A 27 6.43 -20.34 1.38
CA PRO A 27 6.22 -20.20 -0.04
C PRO A 27 6.97 -21.26 -0.83
N SER A 28 6.27 -21.97 -1.70
CA SER A 28 6.81 -23.06 -2.52
C SER A 28 6.95 -22.67 -3.99
N ARG A 29 6.48 -21.47 -4.36
CA ARG A 29 6.54 -20.92 -5.73
C ARG A 29 7.44 -19.69 -5.80
N GLU A 30 7.96 -19.45 -7.00
CA GLU A 30 8.61 -18.20 -7.37
C GLU A 30 7.63 -17.31 -8.15
N TYR A 31 7.81 -15.99 -8.09
CA TYR A 31 7.08 -15.09 -8.98
C TYR A 31 7.51 -15.28 -10.44
N GLU A 32 6.54 -15.33 -11.36
CA GLU A 32 6.81 -15.27 -12.79
C GLU A 32 7.18 -13.83 -13.19
N VAL A 33 8.29 -13.69 -13.91
CA VAL A 33 8.79 -12.39 -14.36
C VAL A 33 7.96 -11.88 -15.55
N CYS A 34 7.33 -10.73 -15.36
CA CYS A 34 6.35 -10.13 -16.27
C CYS A 34 6.95 -9.12 -17.26
N ASN A 35 8.28 -8.92 -17.28
CA ASN A 35 8.94 -7.93 -18.17
C ASN A 35 8.50 -8.05 -19.63
N GLY A 36 8.36 -9.27 -20.14
CA GLY A 36 7.93 -9.53 -21.53
C GLY A 36 6.48 -9.16 -21.86
N LEU A 37 5.67 -8.82 -20.85
CA LEU A 37 4.27 -8.41 -21.03
C LEU A 37 4.11 -6.88 -21.13
N LEU A 38 5.15 -6.09 -20.88
CA LEU A 38 5.04 -4.62 -20.76
C LEU A 38 4.50 -3.92 -22.02
N ASP A 39 4.73 -4.48 -23.20
CA ASP A 39 4.28 -3.91 -24.47
C ASP A 39 2.97 -4.53 -25.00
N ASP A 40 2.32 -5.40 -24.20
CA ASP A 40 1.02 -6.00 -24.48
C ASP A 40 0.09 -5.84 -23.26
N PHE A 41 -0.67 -4.74 -23.24
CA PHE A 41 -1.53 -4.39 -22.11
C PHE A 41 -2.59 -5.46 -21.83
N ASP A 42 -3.16 -6.09 -22.87
CA ASP A 42 -4.20 -7.09 -22.69
C ASP A 42 -3.63 -8.37 -22.06
N ALA A 43 -2.45 -8.82 -22.51
CA ALA A 43 -1.76 -9.96 -21.90
C ALA A 43 -1.29 -9.66 -20.47
N LEU A 44 -0.74 -8.46 -20.22
CA LEU A 44 -0.33 -8.00 -18.90
C LEU A 44 -1.51 -7.96 -17.93
N ASN A 45 -2.63 -7.39 -18.34
CA ASN A 45 -3.82 -7.30 -17.51
C ASN A 45 -4.46 -8.69 -17.31
N ALA A 46 -4.47 -9.55 -18.32
CA ALA A 46 -4.94 -10.93 -18.17
C ALA A 46 -4.10 -11.72 -17.15
N PHE A 47 -2.77 -11.54 -17.15
CA PHE A 47 -1.90 -12.12 -16.13
C PHE A 47 -2.23 -11.58 -14.74
N TYR A 48 -2.36 -10.26 -14.61
CA TYR A 48 -2.63 -9.60 -13.32
C TYR A 48 -3.96 -10.04 -12.70
N GLU A 49 -5.04 -10.07 -13.49
CA GLU A 49 -6.36 -10.51 -13.02
C GLU A 49 -6.37 -12.01 -12.68
N LYS A 50 -5.65 -12.83 -13.44
CA LYS A 50 -5.57 -14.27 -13.18
C LYS A 50 -4.75 -14.60 -11.92
N ASN A 51 -3.60 -13.96 -11.74
CA ASN A 51 -2.59 -14.37 -10.77
C ASN A 51 -2.54 -13.48 -9.52
N GLY A 52 -3.09 -12.27 -9.58
CA GLY A 52 -3.15 -11.34 -8.45
C GLY A 52 -1.88 -10.52 -8.23
N TYR A 53 -0.94 -10.51 -9.18
CA TYR A 53 0.27 -9.70 -9.12
C TYR A 53 0.88 -9.46 -10.51
N LEU A 54 1.81 -8.52 -10.60
CA LEU A 54 2.82 -8.43 -11.66
C LEU A 54 4.18 -8.26 -11.00
N PHE A 55 5.16 -9.05 -11.41
CA PHE A 55 6.52 -8.94 -10.90
C PHE A 55 7.49 -8.59 -12.02
N PHE A 56 8.26 -7.53 -11.83
CA PHE A 56 9.20 -7.04 -12.83
C PHE A 56 10.61 -6.98 -12.25
N ARG A 57 11.59 -7.36 -13.06
CA ARG A 57 13.01 -7.32 -12.73
C ARG A 57 13.68 -6.11 -13.37
N ASP A 58 14.45 -5.35 -12.59
CA ASP A 58 15.30 -4.25 -13.10
C ASP A 58 14.58 -3.32 -14.10
N VAL A 59 13.39 -2.83 -13.72
CA VAL A 59 12.54 -1.98 -14.58
C VAL A 59 12.52 -0.52 -14.14
N LEU A 60 12.75 -0.27 -12.86
CA LEU A 60 12.80 1.10 -12.34
C LEU A 60 14.07 1.80 -12.82
N ASP A 61 14.04 3.13 -12.83
CA ASP A 61 15.22 3.92 -13.12
C ASP A 61 16.28 3.79 -12.00
N PRO A 62 17.52 3.39 -12.32
CA PRO A 62 18.53 3.10 -11.30
C PRO A 62 18.92 4.33 -10.48
N ASP A 63 18.98 5.52 -11.09
CA ASP A 63 19.34 6.75 -10.37
C ASP A 63 18.24 7.12 -9.38
N SER A 64 16.98 6.98 -9.79
CA SER A 64 15.82 7.22 -8.90
C SER A 64 15.77 6.26 -7.71
N VAL A 65 16.16 5.00 -7.92
CA VAL A 65 16.22 3.96 -6.88
C VAL A 65 17.36 4.26 -5.90
N VAL A 66 18.54 4.63 -6.40
CA VAL A 66 19.69 5.04 -5.58
C VAL A 66 19.35 6.28 -4.75
N GLU A 67 18.73 7.29 -5.35
CA GLU A 67 18.30 8.50 -4.63
C GLU A 67 17.35 8.16 -3.47
N ALA A 68 16.33 7.32 -3.73
CA ALA A 68 15.38 6.92 -2.71
C ALA A 68 16.02 6.08 -1.60
N ARG A 69 16.91 5.14 -1.97
CA ARG A 69 17.69 4.32 -1.03
C ARG A 69 18.53 5.20 -0.12
N ASP A 70 19.32 6.11 -0.68
CA ASP A 70 20.26 6.93 0.08
C ASP A 70 19.51 7.86 1.04
N ALA A 71 18.36 8.39 0.63
CA ALA A 71 17.49 9.17 1.51
C ALA A 71 16.93 8.32 2.68
N MET A 72 16.44 7.11 2.40
CA MET A 72 15.93 6.19 3.42
C MET A 72 17.03 5.76 4.42
N LEU A 73 18.24 5.45 3.92
CA LEU A 73 19.37 5.07 4.76
C LEU A 73 19.90 6.24 5.59
N ALA A 74 19.91 7.46 5.04
CA ALA A 74 20.27 8.66 5.80
C ALA A 74 19.32 8.86 6.98
N ILE A 75 18.00 8.73 6.78
CA ILE A 75 17.01 8.79 7.87
C ILE A 75 17.23 7.64 8.88
N ALA A 76 17.48 6.43 8.40
CA ALA A 76 17.76 5.28 9.26
C ALA A 76 18.96 5.51 10.17
N ALA A 77 20.02 6.16 9.67
CA ALA A 77 21.24 6.46 10.41
C ALA A 77 21.09 7.70 11.31
N ASP A 78 20.70 8.83 10.74
CA ASP A 78 20.77 10.14 11.39
C ASP A 78 19.60 10.38 12.37
N ASP A 79 18.39 9.93 12.02
CA ASP A 79 17.19 10.18 12.84
C ASP A 79 16.89 9.04 13.82
N PHE A 80 17.10 7.79 13.39
CA PHE A 80 16.75 6.60 14.18
C PHE A 80 17.96 5.83 14.71
N GLY A 81 19.15 6.01 14.12
CA GLY A 81 20.37 5.28 14.47
C GLY A 81 20.25 3.77 14.34
N LEU A 82 19.39 3.28 13.44
CA LEU A 82 19.16 1.86 13.16
C LEU A 82 20.31 1.22 12.39
N ILE A 83 21.10 2.02 11.68
CA ILE A 83 22.32 1.65 10.96
C ILE A 83 23.43 2.65 11.28
N ASP A 84 24.69 2.30 10.98
CA ASP A 84 25.80 3.24 11.07
C ASP A 84 25.79 4.23 9.88
N LYS A 85 26.27 5.46 10.12
CA LYS A 85 26.29 6.49 9.08
C LYS A 85 27.19 6.06 7.90
N GLY A 86 26.62 6.07 6.69
CA GLY A 86 27.30 5.66 5.46
C GLY A 86 27.28 4.16 5.20
N ASP A 87 26.59 3.36 6.04
CA ASP A 87 26.43 1.94 5.79
C ASP A 87 25.36 1.65 4.71
N VAL A 88 25.83 1.48 3.48
CA VAL A 88 24.99 1.15 2.32
C VAL A 88 24.42 -0.27 2.35
N GLU A 89 25.01 -1.13 3.19
CA GLU A 89 24.61 -2.52 3.39
C GLU A 89 23.47 -2.65 4.41
N ALA A 90 23.08 -1.53 5.03
CA ALA A 90 21.97 -1.39 5.98
C ALA A 90 22.06 -2.34 7.19
N LYS A 91 23.26 -2.54 7.73
CA LYS A 91 23.46 -3.44 8.87
C LYS A 91 22.78 -2.89 10.11
N TRP A 92 21.97 -3.73 10.74
CA TRP A 92 21.19 -3.30 11.90
C TRP A 92 22.08 -3.17 13.15
N THR A 93 21.97 -2.04 13.84
CA THR A 93 22.73 -1.76 15.07
C THR A 93 22.19 -2.46 16.32
N GLY A 94 21.05 -3.16 16.21
CA GLY A 94 20.33 -3.72 17.35
C GLY A 94 19.34 -2.76 18.01
N LYS A 95 19.23 -1.51 17.53
CA LYS A 95 18.27 -0.55 18.09
C LYS A 95 16.83 -0.88 17.68
N PRO A 96 15.86 -0.79 18.61
CA PRO A 96 14.46 -1.03 18.29
C PRO A 96 13.90 0.07 17.38
N THR A 97 12.96 -0.30 16.50
CA THR A 97 12.19 0.66 15.71
C THR A 97 11.05 1.29 16.50
N ILE A 98 10.62 2.46 16.04
CA ILE A 98 9.46 3.15 16.60
C ILE A 98 8.19 2.65 15.89
N ARG A 99 7.19 2.23 16.68
CA ARG A 99 5.90 1.81 16.13
C ARG A 99 5.23 2.98 15.39
N GLY A 100 4.79 2.74 14.15
CA GLY A 100 4.09 3.74 13.36
C GLY A 100 5.01 4.78 12.69
N GLN A 101 6.33 4.54 12.63
CA GLN A 101 7.26 5.45 11.96
C GLN A 101 7.05 5.56 10.44
N GLU A 102 6.29 4.64 9.83
CA GLU A 102 6.18 4.44 8.38
C GLU A 102 5.55 5.62 7.61
N GLU A 103 4.88 6.54 8.30
CA GLU A 103 4.24 7.72 7.71
C GLU A 103 4.82 9.03 8.28
N LEU A 104 5.97 8.98 8.96
CA LEU A 104 6.57 10.18 9.57
C LEU A 104 7.01 11.20 8.53
N PRO A 105 6.93 12.52 8.84
CA PRO A 105 7.27 13.57 7.88
C PRO A 105 8.72 13.57 7.38
N CYS A 106 9.66 12.93 8.08
CA CYS A 106 11.05 12.84 7.61
C CYS A 106 11.18 12.10 6.27
N PHE A 107 10.23 11.23 5.93
CA PHE A 107 10.21 10.50 4.65
C PHE A 107 9.52 11.25 3.51
N ALA A 108 9.00 12.46 3.75
CA ALA A 108 8.23 13.25 2.80
C ALA A 108 8.93 13.38 1.43
N GLY A 109 8.16 13.25 0.35
CA GLY A 109 8.63 13.37 -1.03
C GLY A 109 9.52 12.25 -1.59
N ILE A 110 10.08 11.32 -0.79
CA ILE A 110 10.99 10.26 -1.29
C ILE A 110 10.32 9.41 -2.37
N SER A 111 9.17 8.82 -2.05
CA SER A 111 8.42 8.01 -3.02
C SER A 111 7.94 8.83 -4.22
N GLN A 112 7.55 10.09 -4.01
CA GLN A 112 7.09 10.97 -5.09
C GLN A 112 8.18 11.22 -6.14
N ARG A 113 9.43 11.46 -5.71
CA ARG A 113 10.56 11.66 -6.63
C ARG A 113 10.85 10.41 -7.46
N LEU A 114 10.84 9.23 -6.85
CA LEU A 114 11.00 7.96 -7.56
C LEU A 114 9.84 7.72 -8.53
N ILE A 115 8.59 7.81 -8.07
CA ILE A 115 7.41 7.52 -8.91
C ILE A 115 7.28 8.50 -10.07
N ASN A 116 7.58 9.79 -9.86
CA ASN A 116 7.49 10.81 -10.90
C ASN A 116 8.71 10.90 -11.81
N TYR A 117 9.73 10.07 -11.60
CA TYR A 117 10.87 10.00 -12.51
C TYR A 117 10.38 9.63 -13.92
N PRO A 118 10.82 10.31 -15.00
CA PRO A 118 10.24 10.15 -16.34
C PRO A 118 10.14 8.70 -16.83
N LYS A 119 11.22 7.92 -16.71
CA LYS A 119 11.25 6.49 -17.07
C LYS A 119 10.25 5.66 -16.25
N ASN A 120 10.10 5.96 -14.95
CA ASN A 120 9.15 5.25 -14.09
C ASN A 120 7.70 5.62 -14.44
N GLN A 121 7.42 6.87 -14.85
CA GLN A 121 6.12 7.27 -15.37
C GLN A 121 5.75 6.54 -16.67
N GLU A 122 6.71 6.33 -17.56
CA GLU A 122 6.51 5.53 -18.79
C GLU A 122 6.17 4.07 -18.46
N LEU A 123 6.94 3.45 -17.55
CA LEU A 123 6.69 2.10 -17.07
C LEU A 123 5.28 1.96 -16.45
N LEU A 124 4.94 2.87 -15.54
CA LEU A 124 3.66 2.84 -14.83
C LEU A 124 2.48 3.14 -15.76
N THR A 125 2.68 3.92 -16.83
CA THR A 125 1.69 4.11 -17.89
C THR A 125 1.38 2.80 -18.61
N LYS A 126 2.40 1.98 -18.90
CA LYS A 126 2.20 0.64 -19.48
C LYS A 126 1.44 -0.29 -18.53
N ILE A 127 1.77 -0.27 -17.24
CA ILE A 127 1.12 -1.10 -16.22
C ILE A 127 -0.35 -0.71 -15.99
N LEU A 128 -0.66 0.59 -16.01
CA LEU A 128 -2.03 1.09 -15.81
C LEU A 128 -2.88 1.13 -17.07
N GLY A 129 -2.27 1.26 -18.25
CA GLY A 129 -2.98 1.57 -19.50
C GLY A 129 -3.47 3.02 -19.58
N ASP A 130 -3.09 3.87 -18.62
CA ASP A 130 -3.43 5.28 -18.55
C ASP A 130 -2.31 6.06 -17.83
N LYS A 131 -2.35 7.40 -17.90
CA LYS A 131 -1.38 8.23 -17.20
C LYS A 131 -1.47 7.99 -15.68
N PRO A 132 -0.37 7.58 -15.00
CA PRO A 132 -0.36 7.34 -13.56
C PRO A 132 -0.44 8.65 -12.76
N ALA A 133 -1.14 8.59 -11.63
CA ALA A 133 -1.00 9.52 -10.51
C ALA A 133 -0.74 8.72 -9.24
N MET A 134 0.19 9.19 -8.40
CA MET A 134 0.46 8.56 -7.12
C MET A 134 -0.68 8.85 -6.14
N VAL A 135 -1.17 7.81 -5.47
CA VAL A 135 -2.05 7.96 -4.31
C VAL A 135 -1.21 8.48 -3.15
N PRO A 136 -1.60 9.57 -2.47
CA PRO A 136 -0.81 10.20 -1.40
C PRO A 136 -0.88 9.45 -0.06
N VAL A 137 -0.73 8.12 -0.08
CA VAL A 137 -0.68 7.24 1.09
C VAL A 137 0.44 6.23 0.89
N VAL A 138 1.53 6.45 1.63
CA VAL A 138 2.79 5.72 1.46
C VAL A 138 3.23 5.14 2.79
N GLN A 139 3.70 3.89 2.77
CA GLN A 139 4.30 3.23 3.92
C GLN A 139 5.79 3.03 3.69
N TYR A 140 6.61 3.81 4.39
CA TYR A 140 8.07 3.71 4.34
C TYR A 140 8.55 2.68 5.38
N ARG A 141 9.31 1.68 4.95
CA ARG A 141 9.71 0.57 5.82
C ARG A 141 11.22 0.50 5.98
N LEU A 142 11.66 0.74 7.22
CA LEU A 142 13.00 0.44 7.72
C LEU A 142 12.89 -0.78 8.63
N TYR A 143 12.68 -1.96 8.05
CA TYR A 143 12.18 -3.13 8.76
C TYR A 143 13.32 -4.00 9.32
N PRO A 144 13.56 -4.04 10.65
CA PRO A 144 14.70 -4.74 11.24
C PRO A 144 14.48 -6.25 11.33
N PRO A 145 15.56 -7.01 11.58
CA PRO A 145 15.47 -8.41 11.97
C PRO A 145 14.58 -8.62 13.20
N GLN A 146 13.95 -9.79 13.29
CA GLN A 146 13.22 -10.24 14.50
C GLN A 146 12.06 -9.31 14.94
N THR A 147 11.47 -8.57 14.01
CA THR A 147 10.30 -7.73 14.26
C THR A 147 9.00 -8.39 13.78
N ALA A 148 7.87 -7.90 14.29
CA ALA A 148 6.55 -8.43 13.98
C ALA A 148 6.18 -8.19 12.51
N VAL A 149 5.76 -9.26 11.82
CA VAL A 149 5.35 -9.23 10.42
C VAL A 149 3.95 -8.65 10.24
N THR A 150 3.72 -8.00 9.12
CA THR A 150 2.35 -7.71 8.67
C THR A 150 1.65 -9.04 8.37
N PRO A 151 0.52 -9.33 9.05
CA PRO A 151 -0.20 -10.59 8.87
C PRO A 151 -0.80 -10.70 7.47
N VAL A 152 -1.27 -11.91 7.11
CA VAL A 152 -1.99 -12.14 5.85
C VAL A 152 -3.20 -11.21 5.74
N HIS A 153 -3.27 -10.45 4.65
CA HIS A 153 -4.35 -9.50 4.40
C HIS A 153 -4.54 -9.20 2.90
N GLN A 154 -5.61 -8.47 2.60
CA GLN A 154 -5.90 -7.89 1.29
C GLN A 154 -5.90 -6.36 1.40
N ASP A 155 -5.06 -5.68 0.60
CA ASP A 155 -4.88 -4.22 0.67
C ASP A 155 -6.19 -3.44 0.47
N GLY A 156 -7.02 -3.93 -0.46
CA GLY A 156 -8.31 -3.32 -0.80
C GLY A 156 -9.34 -3.41 0.32
N PHE A 157 -9.24 -4.42 1.20
CA PHE A 157 -10.13 -4.55 2.35
C PHE A 157 -9.92 -3.40 3.35
N PHE A 158 -8.66 -2.99 3.53
CA PHE A 158 -8.27 -1.87 4.42
C PHE A 158 -8.23 -0.50 3.74
N SER A 159 -8.44 -0.45 2.43
CA SER A 159 -8.40 0.77 1.62
C SER A 159 -9.75 1.08 0.99
N PRO A 160 -10.84 1.19 1.78
CA PRO A 160 -12.16 1.20 1.20
C PRO A 160 -12.40 2.44 0.33
N GLY A 161 -12.89 2.21 -0.88
CA GLY A 161 -13.25 3.24 -1.85
C GLY A 161 -12.13 3.69 -2.78
N ILE A 162 -10.88 3.26 -2.58
CA ILE A 162 -9.84 3.46 -3.60
C ILE A 162 -10.13 2.47 -4.74
N GLN A 163 -10.41 2.97 -5.94
CA GLN A 163 -10.79 2.15 -7.09
C GLN A 163 -9.70 2.18 -8.16
N ASP A 164 -9.63 1.10 -8.94
CA ASP A 164 -8.77 0.97 -10.13
C ASP A 164 -7.31 1.41 -9.88
N TYR A 165 -6.80 1.09 -8.69
CA TYR A 165 -5.45 1.40 -8.27
C TYR A 165 -4.56 0.16 -8.30
N ARG A 166 -3.25 0.40 -8.40
CA ARG A 166 -2.19 -0.61 -8.40
C ARG A 166 -1.29 -0.36 -7.18
N PRO A 167 -1.41 -1.14 -6.10
CA PRO A 167 -0.40 -1.18 -5.06
C PRO A 167 0.95 -1.60 -5.61
N LEU A 168 1.98 -0.85 -5.23
CA LEU A 168 3.38 -1.03 -5.63
C LEU A 168 4.20 -1.30 -4.37
N TRP A 169 4.99 -2.37 -4.40
CA TRP A 169 6.00 -2.70 -3.40
C TRP A 169 7.37 -2.60 -4.06
N ILE A 170 8.25 -1.77 -3.49
CA ILE A 170 9.55 -1.44 -4.08
C ILE A 170 10.68 -1.71 -3.06
N PRO A 171 11.61 -2.63 -3.36
CA PRO A 171 12.84 -2.82 -2.61
C PRO A 171 13.88 -1.76 -2.97
N LEU A 172 14.55 -1.20 -1.96
CA LEU A 172 15.62 -0.22 -2.14
C LEU A 172 17.00 -0.78 -1.76
N THR A 173 17.03 -1.92 -1.08
CA THR A 173 18.23 -2.73 -0.78
C THR A 173 18.00 -4.15 -1.26
N PRO A 174 19.07 -4.93 -1.51
CA PRO A 174 18.93 -6.38 -1.75
C PRO A 174 18.08 -7.03 -0.67
N CYS A 175 17.13 -7.85 -1.09
CA CYS A 175 16.18 -8.52 -0.21
C CYS A 175 16.10 -10.02 -0.59
N PRO A 176 17.18 -10.78 -0.33
CA PRO A 176 17.14 -12.24 -0.42
C PRO A 176 16.19 -12.84 0.63
N ARG A 177 15.85 -14.12 0.48
CA ARG A 177 14.90 -14.86 1.34
C ARG A 177 15.04 -14.55 2.84
N GLU A 178 16.26 -14.51 3.36
CA GLU A 178 16.54 -14.29 4.79
C GLU A 178 16.28 -12.87 5.26
N VAL A 179 16.36 -11.86 4.39
CA VAL A 179 15.97 -10.47 4.68
C VAL A 179 14.44 -10.34 4.72
N GLY A 180 13.74 -11.34 4.19
CA GLY A 180 12.29 -11.44 4.10
C GLY A 180 11.80 -10.99 2.73
N GLY A 181 10.71 -10.24 2.70
CA GLY A 181 10.09 -9.78 1.46
C GLY A 181 8.57 -9.90 1.53
N LEU A 182 7.91 -9.87 0.37
CA LEU A 182 6.47 -10.04 0.28
C LEU A 182 6.13 -11.39 -0.35
N THR A 183 5.17 -12.10 0.23
CA THR A 183 4.58 -13.32 -0.33
C THR A 183 3.12 -13.09 -0.72
N ILE A 184 2.67 -13.68 -1.82
CA ILE A 184 1.31 -13.57 -2.35
C ILE A 184 0.74 -14.98 -2.60
N ALA A 185 -0.52 -15.19 -2.20
CA ALA A 185 -1.29 -16.37 -2.56
C ALA A 185 -1.78 -16.25 -4.02
N VAL A 186 -1.07 -16.88 -4.95
CA VAL A 186 -1.28 -16.70 -6.39
C VAL A 186 -2.68 -17.14 -6.80
N GLY A 187 -3.39 -16.25 -7.50
CA GLY A 187 -4.73 -16.48 -8.04
C GLY A 187 -5.88 -16.39 -7.04
N HIS A 188 -5.60 -16.15 -5.76
CA HIS A 188 -6.64 -16.02 -4.73
C HIS A 188 -7.30 -14.64 -4.70
N ASN A 189 -6.81 -13.69 -5.49
CA ASN A 189 -7.50 -12.42 -5.74
C ASN A 189 -8.90 -12.60 -6.35
N ASN A 190 -9.17 -13.76 -6.97
CA ASN A 190 -10.45 -14.10 -7.59
C ASN A 190 -11.50 -14.67 -6.62
N LYS A 191 -11.18 -14.77 -5.32
CA LYS A 191 -12.09 -15.32 -4.29
C LYS A 191 -12.91 -14.27 -3.53
N GLY A 192 -12.78 -12.99 -3.86
CA GLY A 192 -13.45 -11.90 -3.12
C GLY A 192 -12.73 -11.55 -1.81
N TRP A 193 -13.45 -11.03 -0.81
CA TRP A 193 -12.87 -10.67 0.49
C TRP A 193 -12.81 -11.89 1.42
N LEU A 194 -11.60 -12.27 1.85
CA LEU A 194 -11.36 -13.45 2.68
C LEU A 194 -11.27 -13.13 4.18
N HIS A 195 -11.40 -11.86 4.56
CA HIS A 195 -11.34 -11.41 5.94
C HIS A 195 -12.56 -11.88 6.75
N ASN A 196 -12.32 -12.47 7.91
CA ASN A 196 -13.38 -13.01 8.77
C ASN A 196 -13.96 -11.96 9.70
N LEU A 197 -15.15 -11.46 9.37
CA LEU A 197 -15.87 -10.44 10.13
C LEU A 197 -16.42 -10.96 11.47
N ALA A 198 -16.41 -12.28 11.71
CA ALA A 198 -16.75 -12.87 13.01
C ALA A 198 -15.63 -12.72 14.05
N ARG A 199 -14.42 -12.32 13.61
CA ARG A 199 -13.23 -12.17 14.44
C ARG A 199 -12.96 -10.68 14.70
N GLU A 200 -12.18 -10.40 15.73
CA GLU A 200 -11.79 -9.01 16.03
C GLU A 200 -10.80 -8.46 14.99
N THR A 201 -10.74 -7.13 14.85
CA THR A 201 -9.76 -6.43 14.01
C THR A 201 -8.34 -6.94 14.30
N PRO A 202 -7.54 -7.32 13.29
CA PRO A 202 -7.68 -6.96 11.88
C PRO A 202 -8.47 -7.97 11.02
N TRP A 203 -9.42 -8.73 11.59
CA TRP A 203 -10.27 -9.67 10.84
C TRP A 203 -9.43 -10.69 10.07
N PRO A 204 -8.70 -11.58 10.78
CA PRO A 204 -7.81 -12.55 10.15
C PRO A 204 -8.53 -13.38 9.08
N ILE A 205 -7.75 -13.83 8.09
CA ILE A 205 -8.23 -14.74 7.06
C ILE A 205 -8.18 -16.18 7.63
N PRO A 206 -9.24 -16.99 7.50
CA PRO A 206 -9.19 -18.38 7.91
C PRO A 206 -8.18 -19.18 7.09
N ASP A 207 -7.49 -20.13 7.73
CA ASP A 207 -6.42 -20.93 7.11
C ASP A 207 -6.90 -21.72 5.89
N ASP A 208 -8.11 -22.27 5.94
CA ASP A 208 -8.69 -23.10 4.89
C ASP A 208 -9.16 -22.32 3.64
N GLU A 209 -9.12 -20.99 3.65
CA GLU A 209 -9.43 -20.16 2.48
C GLU A 209 -8.27 -20.07 1.49
N ILE A 210 -7.06 -20.38 1.94
CA ILE A 210 -5.85 -20.26 1.15
C ILE A 210 -5.21 -21.64 0.96
N ASP A 211 -5.24 -22.14 -0.27
CA ASP A 211 -4.36 -23.21 -0.74
C ASP A 211 -2.89 -22.95 -0.30
N PRO A 212 -2.31 -23.79 0.58
CA PRO A 212 -0.96 -23.61 1.08
C PRO A 212 0.11 -23.71 0.00
N ASP A 213 -0.18 -24.35 -1.14
CA ASP A 213 0.76 -24.47 -2.25
C ASP A 213 0.71 -23.25 -3.19
N SER A 214 -0.16 -22.26 -2.93
CA SER A 214 -0.33 -21.07 -3.77
C SER A 214 0.67 -19.95 -3.49
N TRP A 215 1.40 -20.01 -2.37
CA TRP A 215 2.28 -18.95 -1.92
C TRP A 215 3.52 -18.80 -2.81
N ALA A 216 3.67 -17.64 -3.44
CA ALA A 216 4.83 -17.26 -4.23
C ALA A 216 5.56 -16.05 -3.62
N THR A 217 6.88 -16.03 -3.76
CA THR A 217 7.72 -14.87 -3.45
C THR A 217 9.01 -14.93 -4.29
N ALA A 218 9.90 -13.94 -4.20
CA ALA A 218 11.20 -13.95 -4.89
C ALA A 218 12.33 -13.46 -3.97
N ASP A 219 13.58 -13.68 -4.38
CA ASP A 219 14.69 -12.82 -3.95
C ASP A 219 14.59 -11.51 -4.73
N PHE A 220 14.53 -10.36 -4.07
CA PHE A 220 14.34 -9.07 -4.73
C PHE A 220 15.63 -8.24 -4.77
N GLU A 221 15.78 -7.45 -5.82
CA GLU A 221 16.90 -6.52 -5.99
C GLU A 221 16.41 -5.08 -6.19
N PRO A 222 17.20 -4.05 -5.81
CA PRO A 222 16.90 -2.67 -6.17
C PRO A 222 16.73 -2.53 -7.69
N GLY A 223 15.62 -1.94 -8.12
CA GLY A 223 15.22 -1.88 -9.53
C GLY A 223 14.02 -2.76 -9.87
N ASP A 224 13.75 -3.77 -9.04
CA ASP A 224 12.56 -4.61 -9.16
C ASP A 224 11.29 -3.86 -8.76
N LEU A 225 10.15 -4.31 -9.29
CA LEU A 225 8.82 -3.79 -8.94
C LEU A 225 7.85 -4.95 -8.78
N LEU A 226 7.19 -5.02 -7.62
CA LEU A 226 6.05 -5.91 -7.40
C LEU A 226 4.76 -5.07 -7.36
N VAL A 227 3.85 -5.36 -8.28
CA VAL A 227 2.50 -4.80 -8.30
C VAL A 227 1.54 -5.83 -7.71
N VAL A 228 0.83 -5.46 -6.65
CA VAL A 228 -0.06 -6.37 -5.92
C VAL A 228 -1.50 -6.11 -6.35
N HIS A 229 -2.33 -7.14 -6.48
CA HIS A 229 -3.77 -6.94 -6.66
C HIS A 229 -4.44 -6.54 -5.34
N PRO A 230 -5.35 -5.55 -5.29
CA PRO A 230 -6.02 -5.15 -4.04
C PRO A 230 -6.73 -6.31 -3.30
N TYR A 231 -7.15 -7.33 -4.05
CA TYR A 231 -7.77 -8.56 -3.53
C TYR A 231 -6.78 -9.71 -3.32
N ALA A 232 -5.50 -9.59 -3.66
CA ALA A 232 -4.55 -10.68 -3.45
C ALA A 232 -4.20 -10.81 -1.96
N PRO A 233 -4.46 -11.98 -1.34
CA PRO A 233 -3.97 -12.25 0.00
C PRO A 233 -2.45 -12.27 -0.01
N HIS A 234 -1.84 -11.48 0.84
CA HIS A 234 -0.39 -11.32 0.89
C HIS A 234 0.08 -11.04 2.31
N ALA A 235 1.35 -11.32 2.58
CA ALA A 235 1.95 -11.14 3.90
C ALA A 235 3.42 -10.73 3.79
N SER A 236 3.92 -10.11 4.86
CA SER A 236 5.36 -9.90 5.03
C SER A 236 6.02 -11.19 5.48
N MET A 237 7.11 -11.57 4.83
CA MET A 237 8.01 -12.62 5.31
C MET A 237 8.87 -12.09 6.47
N PRO A 238 9.21 -12.93 7.46
CA PRO A 238 10.04 -12.52 8.58
C PRO A 238 11.47 -12.20 8.12
N ASN A 239 12.03 -11.13 8.68
CA ASN A 239 13.44 -10.79 8.49
C ASN A 239 14.28 -11.56 9.53
N MET A 240 15.04 -12.52 9.04
CA MET A 240 15.91 -13.42 9.81
C MET A 240 17.40 -13.10 9.59
N SER A 241 17.71 -12.00 8.90
CA SER A 241 19.07 -11.54 8.58
C SER A 241 19.68 -10.69 9.70
N ASP A 242 20.79 -10.00 9.42
CA ASP A 242 21.41 -8.98 10.26
C ASP A 242 21.24 -7.54 9.72
N ARG A 243 20.34 -7.34 8.75
CA ARG A 243 20.17 -6.08 8.02
C ARG A 243 18.73 -5.58 8.05
N LEU A 244 18.55 -4.28 7.84
CA LEU A 244 17.23 -3.72 7.58
C LEU A 244 16.75 -4.16 6.19
N ARG A 245 15.47 -4.56 6.09
CA ARG A 245 14.76 -4.59 4.82
C ARG A 245 14.23 -3.19 4.54
N VAL A 246 14.83 -2.50 3.58
CA VAL A 246 14.47 -1.12 3.20
C VAL A 246 13.57 -1.14 1.98
N THR A 247 12.29 -0.85 2.19
CA THR A 247 11.27 -0.83 1.13
C THR A 247 10.33 0.35 1.32
N PHE A 248 9.52 0.65 0.31
CA PHE A 248 8.28 1.37 0.55
C PHE A 248 7.13 0.83 -0.28
N ASP A 249 5.92 1.00 0.25
CA ASP A 249 4.67 0.66 -0.41
C ASP A 249 3.95 1.94 -0.79
N THR A 250 3.60 2.06 -2.06
CA THR A 250 2.77 3.16 -2.57
C THR A 250 1.68 2.60 -3.48
N ARG A 251 0.82 3.46 -4.01
CA ARG A 251 -0.25 3.07 -4.92
C ARG A 251 -0.27 4.07 -6.07
N VAL A 252 -0.58 3.59 -7.26
CA VAL A 252 -0.86 4.46 -8.42
C VAL A 252 -2.26 4.20 -8.93
N GLN A 253 -2.88 5.23 -9.48
CA GLN A 253 -4.22 5.21 -10.07
C GLN A 253 -4.23 6.04 -11.36
N SER A 254 -5.35 6.08 -12.09
CA SER A 254 -5.48 6.99 -13.24
C SER A 254 -5.42 8.46 -12.81
N ALA A 255 -4.59 9.24 -13.50
CA ALA A 255 -4.53 10.69 -13.36
C ALA A 255 -5.73 11.41 -13.99
N LYS A 256 -6.48 10.75 -14.89
CA LYS A 256 -7.65 11.36 -15.55
C LYS A 256 -8.88 11.37 -14.64
N ASN A 257 -9.01 10.35 -13.81
CA ASN A 257 -10.10 10.24 -12.83
C ASN A 257 -9.56 9.70 -11.49
N PRO A 258 -8.78 10.51 -10.76
CA PRO A 258 -8.25 10.09 -9.47
C PRO A 258 -9.40 9.89 -8.47
N THR A 259 -9.49 8.71 -7.87
CA THR A 259 -10.44 8.45 -6.78
C THR A 259 -9.88 8.92 -5.44
N THR A 260 -8.55 8.92 -5.27
CA THR A 260 -7.89 9.36 -4.04
C THR A 260 -6.91 10.50 -4.31
N PHE A 261 -7.07 11.63 -3.65
CA PHE A 261 -6.27 12.83 -3.90
C PHE A 261 -6.05 13.64 -2.62
N MET A 262 -4.99 14.45 -2.62
CA MET A 262 -4.79 15.46 -1.57
C MET A 262 -5.68 16.67 -1.87
N ALA A 263 -6.33 17.21 -0.85
CA ALA A 263 -7.11 18.44 -0.98
C ALA A 263 -7.11 19.26 0.31
N LYS A 264 -7.23 20.57 0.16
CA LYS A 264 -7.47 21.50 1.25
C LYS A 264 -8.96 21.56 1.54
N VAL A 265 -9.36 21.49 2.81
CA VAL A 265 -10.74 21.71 3.22
C VAL A 265 -11.08 23.20 3.07
N ASP A 266 -12.13 23.49 2.30
CA ASP A 266 -12.69 24.84 2.17
C ASP A 266 -13.79 25.06 3.21
N SER A 267 -14.69 24.08 3.35
CA SER A 267 -15.76 24.08 4.35
C SER A 267 -16.22 22.65 4.65
N ALA A 268 -16.79 22.44 5.83
CA ALA A 268 -17.39 21.17 6.22
C ALA A 268 -18.71 21.40 6.95
N LEU A 269 -19.68 20.53 6.68
CA LEU A 269 -20.92 20.35 7.40
C LEU A 269 -20.95 18.93 7.95
N GLN A 270 -22.02 18.60 8.67
CA GLN A 270 -22.24 17.28 9.24
C GLN A 270 -22.27 16.16 8.18
N ASP A 271 -22.83 16.45 7.01
CA ASP A 271 -23.15 15.50 5.94
C ASP A 271 -22.47 15.85 4.60
N SER A 272 -21.58 16.83 4.59
CA SER A 272 -20.87 17.23 3.38
C SER A 272 -19.56 17.94 3.67
N VAL A 273 -18.61 17.86 2.73
CA VAL A 273 -17.35 18.58 2.78
C VAL A 273 -17.06 19.19 1.41
N THR A 274 -16.62 20.45 1.38
CA THR A 274 -16.08 21.09 0.18
C THR A 274 -14.57 21.15 0.31
N VAL A 275 -13.88 20.65 -0.69
CA VAL A 275 -12.41 20.60 -0.73
C VAL A 275 -11.88 21.09 -2.07
N THR A 276 -10.70 21.69 -2.06
CA THR A 276 -9.97 22.06 -3.28
C THR A 276 -8.68 21.27 -3.39
N SER A 277 -8.58 20.45 -4.43
CA SER A 277 -7.34 19.75 -4.78
C SER A 277 -6.46 20.64 -5.66
N PRO A 278 -5.12 20.61 -5.49
CA PRO A 278 -4.21 21.22 -6.45
C PRO A 278 -4.16 20.45 -7.79
N ASP A 279 -4.69 19.23 -7.85
CA ASP A 279 -4.82 18.48 -9.10
C ASP A 279 -5.94 19.11 -9.96
N PRO A 280 -5.62 19.65 -11.15
CA PRO A 280 -6.60 20.26 -12.03
C PRO A 280 -7.65 19.27 -12.57
N ALA A 281 -7.39 17.96 -12.55
CA ALA A 281 -8.38 16.95 -12.91
C ALA A 281 -9.49 16.80 -11.85
N VAL A 282 -9.25 17.29 -10.62
CA VAL A 282 -10.22 17.29 -9.51
C VAL A 282 -10.76 18.70 -9.26
N GLY A 283 -9.86 19.68 -9.07
CA GLY A 283 -10.23 21.05 -8.70
C GLY A 283 -10.99 21.13 -7.37
N GLN A 284 -11.98 22.02 -7.31
CA GLN A 284 -12.89 22.13 -6.17
C GLN A 284 -14.06 21.16 -6.33
N VAL A 285 -14.37 20.41 -5.27
CA VAL A 285 -15.49 19.47 -5.24
C VAL A 285 -16.19 19.49 -3.89
N THR A 286 -17.51 19.34 -3.91
CA THR A 286 -18.32 19.08 -2.71
C THR A 286 -18.74 17.62 -2.72
N LEU A 287 -18.47 16.91 -1.62
CA LEU A 287 -18.76 15.49 -1.46
C LEU A 287 -19.71 15.28 -0.29
N SER A 288 -20.62 14.32 -0.40
CA SER A 288 -21.47 13.89 0.71
C SER A 288 -20.68 13.05 1.73
N LEU A 289 -21.05 13.15 2.99
CA LEU A 289 -20.56 12.34 4.11
C LEU A 289 -21.74 11.61 4.74
N ASP A 290 -21.51 10.36 5.11
CA ASP A 290 -22.49 9.53 5.81
C ASP A 290 -21.82 8.68 6.89
N ARG A 291 -22.60 7.84 7.57
CA ARG A 291 -22.11 6.95 8.63
C ARG A 291 -21.11 5.91 8.11
N ASP A 292 -21.07 5.67 6.80
CA ASP A 292 -20.14 4.75 6.14
C ASP A 292 -18.88 5.47 5.65
N SER A 293 -18.78 6.79 5.79
CA SER A 293 -17.54 7.52 5.52
C SER A 293 -16.49 7.19 6.59
N PHE A 294 -15.27 6.88 6.17
CA PHE A 294 -14.14 6.72 7.09
C PHE A 294 -13.46 8.08 7.30
N VAL A 295 -13.74 8.73 8.42
CA VAL A 295 -13.14 10.03 8.77
C VAL A 295 -12.12 9.86 9.89
N ARG A 296 -10.89 10.33 9.68
CA ARG A 296 -9.77 10.29 10.62
C ARG A 296 -8.85 11.50 10.42
N THR A 297 -9.29 12.65 10.92
CA THR A 297 -8.66 13.95 10.63
C THR A 297 -7.87 14.54 11.80
N ARG A 298 -7.98 13.99 13.02
CA ARG A 298 -7.28 14.52 14.21
C ARG A 298 -6.11 13.65 14.68
N HIS A 299 -6.31 12.34 14.77
CA HIS A 299 -5.31 11.42 15.30
C HIS A 299 -5.15 10.16 14.45
N PRO A 300 -3.91 9.73 14.15
CA PRO A 300 -3.67 8.41 13.58
C PRO A 300 -4.29 7.32 14.48
N GLY A 301 -5.00 6.37 13.87
CA GLY A 301 -5.60 5.23 14.56
C GLY A 301 -6.99 5.44 15.20
N LYS A 302 -7.54 6.67 15.27
CA LYS A 302 -8.89 6.90 15.83
C LYS A 302 -9.85 7.43 14.77
N ARG A 303 -10.84 6.60 14.39
CA ARG A 303 -11.96 7.02 13.52
C ARG A 303 -12.87 7.99 14.28
N GLU A 304 -13.32 9.03 13.61
CA GLU A 304 -14.29 9.98 14.13
C GLU A 304 -15.70 9.39 14.07
N ALA A 305 -16.55 9.68 15.07
CA ALA A 305 -17.97 9.37 15.02
C ALA A 305 -18.65 10.30 14.01
N PHE A 306 -19.72 9.84 13.37
CA PHE A 306 -20.44 10.65 12.37
C PHE A 306 -20.82 12.00 12.98
N GLU A 307 -21.42 11.98 14.17
CA GLU A 307 -21.88 13.14 14.93
C GLU A 307 -20.80 14.20 15.21
N ASP A 308 -19.51 13.83 15.09
CA ASP A 308 -18.36 14.72 15.33
C ASP A 308 -17.74 15.26 14.02
N TYR A 309 -18.25 14.91 12.84
CA TYR A 309 -17.58 15.23 11.55
C TYR A 309 -17.42 16.73 11.32
N ALA A 310 -18.47 17.53 11.58
CA ALA A 310 -18.42 18.98 11.41
C ALA A 310 -17.34 19.62 12.30
N ASP A 311 -17.10 19.05 13.49
CA ASP A 311 -16.08 19.52 14.44
C ASP A 311 -14.69 18.96 14.12
N ALA A 312 -14.60 17.75 13.57
CA ALA A 312 -13.34 17.10 13.26
C ALA A 312 -12.69 17.61 11.96
N ILE A 313 -13.50 18.10 11.01
CA ILE A 313 -13.06 18.56 9.69
C ILE A 313 -13.05 20.10 9.68
N GLN A 314 -11.86 20.68 9.77
CA GLN A 314 -11.68 22.12 9.90
C GLN A 314 -11.23 22.77 8.58
N PRO A 315 -11.78 23.94 8.21
CA PRO A 315 -11.28 24.72 7.08
C PRO A 315 -9.76 24.93 7.16
N GLY A 316 -9.09 24.73 6.03
CA GLY A 316 -7.64 24.84 5.91
C GLY A 316 -6.86 23.55 6.15
N GLN A 317 -7.47 22.50 6.70
CA GLN A 317 -6.82 21.19 6.83
C GLN A 317 -6.43 20.62 5.47
N GLN A 318 -5.26 20.00 5.38
CA GLN A 318 -4.84 19.19 4.24
C GLN A 318 -5.21 17.74 4.51
N LEU A 319 -6.07 17.17 3.69
CA LEU A 319 -6.58 15.81 3.84
C LEU A 319 -6.38 15.01 2.57
N VAL A 320 -6.09 13.72 2.75
CA VAL A 320 -6.29 12.72 1.70
C VAL A 320 -7.77 12.38 1.66
N VAL A 321 -8.37 12.62 0.51
CA VAL A 321 -9.77 12.38 0.21
C VAL A 321 -9.85 11.20 -0.73
N THR A 322 -10.70 10.22 -0.42
CA THR A 322 -11.09 9.15 -1.34
C THR A 322 -12.57 9.27 -1.63
N ARG A 323 -12.95 9.38 -2.91
CA ARG A 323 -14.34 9.50 -3.36
C ARG A 323 -14.83 8.24 -4.06
N VAL A 324 -16.11 7.94 -3.87
CA VAL A 324 -16.87 6.96 -4.66
C VAL A 324 -18.11 7.67 -5.20
N GLY A 325 -18.11 8.00 -6.49
CA GLY A 325 -19.06 8.94 -7.05
C GLY A 325 -18.98 10.30 -6.34
N ASP A 326 -20.12 10.80 -5.86
CA ASP A 326 -20.22 12.09 -5.17
C ASP A 326 -20.06 11.97 -3.64
N ARG A 327 -19.71 10.77 -3.13
CA ARG A 327 -19.51 10.52 -1.70
C ARG A 327 -18.03 10.50 -1.33
N ALA A 328 -17.67 11.13 -0.22
CA ALA A 328 -16.36 10.95 0.41
C ALA A 328 -16.36 9.61 1.19
N ALA A 329 -15.75 8.58 0.59
CA ALA A 329 -15.58 7.28 1.23
C ALA A 329 -14.55 7.32 2.36
N MET A 330 -13.49 8.13 2.21
CA MET A 330 -12.49 8.34 3.25
C MET A 330 -11.98 9.79 3.27
N LEU A 331 -11.78 10.32 4.47
CA LEU A 331 -11.07 11.56 4.76
C LEU A 331 -10.03 11.27 5.85
N ARG A 332 -8.75 11.46 5.57
CA ARG A 332 -7.70 11.26 6.57
C ARG A 332 -6.54 12.22 6.43
N ILE A 333 -5.78 12.41 7.50
CA ILE A 333 -4.42 12.94 7.39
C ILE A 333 -3.60 11.94 6.54
N GLY A 334 -2.93 12.46 5.51
CA GLY A 334 -2.00 11.68 4.67
C GLY A 334 -0.61 11.58 5.28
N SER A 335 0.26 10.83 4.62
CA SER A 335 1.71 11.00 4.82
C SER A 335 2.04 12.41 4.30
N ASN A 336 2.59 13.30 5.13
CA ASN A 336 2.86 14.69 4.71
C ASN A 336 3.73 14.68 3.44
N PRO A 337 3.33 15.34 2.34
CA PRO A 337 4.08 15.36 1.09
C PRO A 337 5.39 16.13 1.20
#